data_AF-A0A497GNN2-F1
#
_entry.id   AF-A0A497GNN2-F1
#
_cell.length_a   1.000
_cell.length_b   1.000
_cell.length_c   1.000
_cell.angle_alpha   90.00
_cell.angle_beta   90.00
_cell.angle_gamma   90.00
#
_symmetry.space_group_name_H-M   'P 1'
#
loop_
_entity.id
_entity.type
_entity.pdbx_description
1 polymer ?
#
loop_
_entity_poly.entity_id
_entity_poly.type
_entity_poly.pdbx_seq_one_letter_code
_entity_poly.pdbx_strand_id
1 'polypeptide(L)'
;MSWHGLEKPTSGRVIRSSWGRGVVEALDILYYEGAVSYDGLIHRSLKPDKDLLYNIGFPDARIKEVHAGTGYFSQDVFIQGKRAIKDGDPVNIYDIFEPAREKITLAIDYSKLYDVTGGIDAKLAEILQRFDVRLSEATAREKITQAVDYSKLYDIATGIDAKLAEVSQRFDIKLSEATAREKFTQAIDYSKLYSVTGDINVKLSEILQRFDVKLSEVKSQLEDKLYQIYERLCDVLLVDTLKTERTTSGIKIAVATQGYEYILQPTPGRRISTRSWLLHSDSTSGIIKMRFPHSGKILGALFCSKQGFVMHNACNITGYEDEPVLLEWSDLAPNSNIFYQITFKEE
;
A
#
# COMPACT_ATOMS: atom_id res chain seq x y z
N MET A 1 146.18 -59.11 -32.24
CA MET A 1 147.48 -59.07 -31.54
C MET A 1 147.20 -59.23 -30.06
N SER A 2 147.89 -60.14 -29.36
CA SER A 2 147.83 -60.12 -27.90
C SER A 2 148.46 -58.82 -27.41
N TRP A 3 147.81 -58.18 -26.45
CA TRP A 3 148.30 -56.94 -25.86
C TRP A 3 149.68 -57.21 -25.24
N HIS A 4 150.67 -56.36 -25.58
CA HIS A 4 152.08 -56.53 -25.21
C HIS A 4 152.79 -57.81 -25.72
N GLY A 5 152.31 -58.45 -26.80
CA GLY A 5 153.00 -59.61 -27.39
C GLY A 5 152.94 -60.87 -26.52
N LEU A 6 152.05 -60.91 -25.53
CA LEU A 6 151.85 -62.03 -24.63
C LEU A 6 151.09 -63.17 -25.32
N GLU A 7 151.77 -64.25 -25.67
CA GLU A 7 151.12 -65.43 -26.23
C GLU A 7 150.39 -66.22 -25.13
N LYS A 8 149.28 -66.92 -25.44
CA LYS A 8 148.62 -67.76 -24.44
C LYS A 8 149.47 -69.02 -24.15
N PRO A 9 149.71 -69.41 -22.88
CA PRO A 9 150.49 -70.61 -22.56
C PRO A 9 149.85 -71.88 -23.15
N THR A 10 150.66 -72.78 -23.70
CA THR A 10 150.23 -74.05 -24.31
C THR A 10 150.64 -75.24 -23.45
N SER A 11 149.73 -76.22 -23.28
CA SER A 11 149.99 -77.41 -22.44
C SER A 11 151.22 -78.19 -22.92
N GLY A 12 152.04 -78.66 -21.97
CA GLY A 12 153.27 -79.41 -22.24
C GLY A 12 154.50 -78.54 -22.57
N ARG A 13 154.34 -77.24 -22.82
CA ARG A 13 155.47 -76.30 -22.98
C ARG A 13 155.81 -75.64 -21.64
N VAL A 14 157.10 -75.64 -21.31
CA VAL A 14 157.60 -74.95 -20.12
C VAL A 14 157.39 -73.45 -20.28
N ILE A 15 156.63 -72.86 -19.35
CA ILE A 15 156.45 -71.40 -19.29
C ILE A 15 157.78 -70.78 -18.89
N ARG A 16 158.33 -69.97 -19.77
CA ARG A 16 159.58 -69.25 -19.52
C ARG A 16 159.30 -68.08 -18.59
N SER A 17 160.27 -67.78 -17.74
CA SER A 17 160.24 -66.59 -16.86
C SER A 17 160.01 -65.28 -17.63
N SER A 18 160.46 -65.21 -18.88
CA SER A 18 160.20 -64.07 -19.78
C SER A 18 158.71 -63.84 -20.04
N TRP A 19 157.89 -64.90 -20.09
CA TRP A 19 156.45 -64.77 -20.27
C TRP A 19 155.77 -64.20 -19.03
N GLY A 20 156.09 -64.73 -17.84
CA GLY A 20 155.54 -64.23 -16.58
C GLY A 20 155.89 -62.76 -16.33
N ARG A 21 157.12 -62.36 -16.69
CA ARG A 21 157.55 -60.95 -16.60
C ARG A 21 156.72 -60.05 -17.51
N GLY A 22 156.44 -60.48 -18.74
CA GLY A 22 155.58 -59.73 -19.66
C GLY A 22 154.14 -59.59 -19.15
N VAL A 23 153.58 -60.60 -18.47
CA VAL A 23 152.22 -60.50 -17.89
C VAL A 23 152.19 -59.46 -16.79
N VAL A 24 153.20 -59.45 -15.91
CA VAL A 24 153.32 -58.44 -14.86
C VAL A 24 153.47 -57.05 -15.47
N GLU A 25 154.34 -56.87 -16.47
CA GLU A 25 154.49 -55.58 -17.17
C GLU A 25 153.19 -55.11 -17.82
N ALA A 26 152.44 -56.01 -18.47
CA ALA A 26 151.15 -55.65 -19.05
C ALA A 26 150.13 -55.27 -17.95
N LEU A 27 150.06 -56.01 -16.85
CA LEU A 27 149.20 -55.62 -15.73
C LEU A 27 149.61 -54.27 -15.15
N ASP A 28 150.91 -54.02 -14.96
CA ASP A 28 151.41 -52.74 -14.47
C ASP A 28 151.01 -51.59 -15.40
N ILE A 29 151.07 -51.77 -16.73
CA ILE A 29 150.60 -50.78 -17.69
C ILE A 29 149.08 -50.57 -17.58
N LEU A 30 148.30 -51.64 -17.38
CA LEU A 30 146.84 -51.52 -17.26
C LEU A 30 146.44 -50.80 -15.97
N TYR A 31 147.15 -51.10 -14.88
CA TYR A 31 146.87 -50.56 -13.55
C TYR A 31 147.44 -49.15 -13.35
N TYR A 32 148.60 -48.84 -13.92
CA TYR A 32 149.34 -47.59 -13.66
C TYR A 32 149.50 -46.66 -14.86
N GLU A 33 149.39 -47.14 -16.11
CA GLU A 33 149.53 -46.29 -17.30
C GLU A 33 148.20 -45.92 -17.98
N GLY A 34 147.08 -46.53 -17.57
CA GLY A 34 145.73 -46.12 -17.96
C GLY A 34 145.41 -44.67 -17.57
N ALA A 35 144.53 -44.00 -18.32
CA ALA A 35 144.10 -42.63 -18.00
C ALA A 35 143.34 -42.54 -16.66
N VAL A 36 142.62 -43.62 -16.33
CA VAL A 36 142.00 -43.85 -15.02
C VAL A 36 142.56 -45.16 -14.47
N SER A 37 143.10 -45.13 -13.26
CA SER A 37 143.55 -46.32 -12.54
C SER A 37 142.36 -47.13 -12.02
N TYR A 38 142.62 -48.35 -11.54
CA TYR A 38 141.58 -49.23 -10.99
C TYR A 38 140.87 -48.64 -9.76
N ASP A 39 141.56 -47.83 -8.95
CA ASP A 39 141.01 -47.10 -7.81
C ASP A 39 140.32 -45.78 -8.20
N GLY A 40 140.18 -45.49 -9.50
CA GLY A 40 139.42 -44.35 -10.02
C GLY A 40 140.19 -43.03 -10.06
N LEU A 41 141.52 -43.06 -9.90
CA LEU A 41 142.35 -41.86 -9.99
C LEU A 41 142.61 -41.51 -11.46
N ILE A 42 142.40 -40.24 -11.79
CA ILE A 42 142.66 -39.71 -13.14
C ILE A 42 144.10 -39.20 -13.16
N HIS A 43 144.96 -39.83 -13.95
CA HIS A 43 146.37 -39.42 -14.10
C HIS A 43 146.65 -38.66 -15.41
N ARG A 44 145.70 -38.70 -16.36
CA ARG A 44 145.81 -38.08 -17.69
C ARG A 44 144.43 -37.56 -18.14
N SER A 45 144.40 -36.73 -19.17
CA SER A 45 143.14 -36.22 -19.72
C SER A 45 142.22 -37.35 -20.19
N LEU A 46 140.95 -37.29 -19.80
CA LEU A 46 139.91 -38.16 -20.32
C LEU A 46 139.40 -37.61 -21.65
N LYS A 47 139.74 -38.29 -22.75
CA LYS A 47 139.31 -37.94 -24.09
C LYS A 47 138.42 -39.04 -24.65
N PRO A 48 137.13 -38.77 -24.92
CA PRO A 48 136.28 -39.70 -25.64
C PRO A 48 136.84 -40.00 -27.05
N ASP A 49 136.65 -41.22 -27.54
CA ASP A 49 137.03 -41.60 -28.91
C ASP A 49 136.08 -41.01 -29.98
N LYS A 50 134.88 -40.56 -29.58
CA LYS A 50 133.88 -39.93 -30.45
C LYS A 50 133.31 -38.65 -29.82
N ASP A 51 133.14 -37.61 -30.64
CA ASP A 51 132.62 -36.31 -30.21
C ASP A 51 131.15 -36.38 -29.81
N LEU A 52 130.79 -35.73 -28.69
CA LEU A 52 129.43 -35.66 -28.10
C LEU A 52 128.65 -37.00 -28.01
N LEU A 53 129.32 -38.16 -27.97
CA LEU A 53 128.66 -39.47 -27.91
C LEU A 53 128.33 -39.94 -26.49
N TYR A 54 129.22 -39.68 -25.54
CA TYR A 54 129.16 -40.27 -24.20
C TYR A 54 128.58 -39.31 -23.17
N ASN A 55 127.74 -39.83 -22.28
CA ASN A 55 127.24 -39.10 -21.12
C ASN A 55 128.20 -39.26 -19.93
N ILE A 56 128.38 -38.18 -19.19
CA ILE A 56 128.99 -38.20 -17.85
C ILE A 56 127.85 -38.06 -16.83
N GLY A 57 127.34 -39.20 -16.35
CA GLY A 57 126.17 -39.30 -15.46
C GLY A 57 124.83 -39.48 -16.20
N PHE A 58 123.80 -39.91 -15.46
CA PHE A 58 122.42 -40.12 -15.95
C PHE A 58 121.38 -39.47 -15.01
N PRO A 59 120.12 -39.25 -15.43
CA PRO A 59 119.08 -38.63 -14.60
C PRO A 59 118.84 -39.27 -13.22
N ASP A 60 119.10 -40.57 -13.08
CA ASP A 60 118.99 -41.39 -11.86
C ASP A 60 120.36 -41.83 -11.28
N ALA A 61 121.45 -41.63 -12.01
CA ALA A 61 122.83 -41.87 -11.56
C ALA A 61 123.69 -40.61 -11.81
N ARG A 62 123.40 -39.54 -11.07
CA ARG A 62 124.06 -38.23 -11.21
C ARG A 62 125.36 -38.18 -10.44
N ILE A 63 126.34 -37.46 -10.98
CA ILE A 63 127.49 -37.04 -10.19
C ILE A 63 127.00 -36.00 -9.18
N LYS A 64 127.23 -36.27 -7.88
CA LYS A 64 126.79 -35.39 -6.79
C LYS A 64 127.33 -33.97 -6.97
N GLU A 65 128.62 -33.85 -7.27
CA GLU A 65 129.33 -32.58 -7.40
C GLU A 65 130.42 -32.67 -8.48
N VAL A 66 130.57 -31.62 -9.29
CA VAL A 66 131.68 -31.45 -10.23
C VAL A 66 132.50 -30.26 -9.76
N HIS A 67 133.68 -30.54 -9.22
CA HIS A 67 134.64 -29.51 -8.81
C HIS A 67 135.63 -29.27 -9.95
N ALA A 68 135.46 -28.16 -10.68
CA ALA A 68 136.31 -27.78 -11.80
C ALA A 68 136.74 -26.30 -11.68
N GLY A 69 137.97 -25.98 -12.10
CA GLY A 69 138.43 -24.59 -12.13
C GLY A 69 137.77 -23.76 -13.23
N THR A 70 137.52 -24.36 -14.40
CA THR A 70 136.84 -23.70 -15.53
C THR A 70 136.07 -24.73 -16.33
N GLY A 71 134.82 -24.43 -16.69
CA GLY A 71 133.97 -25.26 -17.54
C GLY A 71 133.82 -24.64 -18.93
N TYR A 72 133.99 -25.46 -19.97
CA TYR A 72 133.68 -25.09 -21.35
C TYR A 72 132.47 -25.90 -21.80
N PHE A 73 131.38 -25.20 -22.13
CA PHE A 73 130.14 -25.82 -22.61
C PHE A 73 129.80 -25.25 -23.99
N SER A 74 129.69 -26.13 -24.99
CA SER A 74 129.31 -25.75 -26.35
C SER A 74 127.80 -25.55 -26.52
N GLN A 75 127.01 -25.99 -25.52
CA GLN A 75 125.55 -25.91 -25.49
C GLN A 75 125.07 -25.22 -24.20
N ASP A 76 123.77 -24.99 -24.11
CA ASP A 76 123.14 -24.31 -22.98
C ASP A 76 123.35 -25.05 -21.65
N VAL A 77 123.68 -24.29 -20.61
CA VAL A 77 123.74 -24.77 -19.23
C VAL A 77 122.47 -24.35 -18.51
N PHE A 78 121.87 -25.27 -17.75
CA PHE A 78 120.68 -25.00 -16.93
C PHE A 78 121.02 -25.12 -15.44
N ILE A 79 120.62 -24.12 -14.65
CA ILE A 79 120.77 -24.08 -13.20
C ILE A 79 119.37 -24.06 -12.60
N GLN A 80 119.01 -25.09 -11.83
CA GLN A 80 117.68 -25.22 -11.18
C GLN A 80 116.49 -25.02 -12.14
N GLY A 81 116.57 -25.59 -13.36
CA GLY A 81 115.52 -25.51 -14.36
C GLY A 81 115.46 -24.19 -15.14
N LYS A 82 116.39 -23.26 -14.89
CA LYS A 82 116.52 -22.00 -15.64
C LYS A 82 117.77 -22.01 -16.49
N ARG A 83 117.66 -21.54 -17.73
CA ARG A 83 118.79 -21.37 -18.64
C ARG A 83 119.75 -20.32 -18.07
N ALA A 84 121.05 -20.63 -18.00
CA ALA A 84 122.06 -19.65 -17.65
C ALA A 84 122.18 -18.61 -18.79
N ILE A 85 122.02 -17.33 -18.46
CA ILE A 85 122.09 -16.22 -19.42
C ILE A 85 123.50 -15.63 -19.36
N LYS A 86 124.06 -15.25 -20.51
CA LYS A 86 125.37 -14.60 -20.61
C LYS A 86 125.17 -13.09 -20.35
N ASP A 87 125.43 -12.64 -19.14
CA ASP A 87 125.38 -11.21 -18.78
C ASP A 87 126.69 -10.52 -19.17
N GLY A 88 126.58 -9.48 -20.00
CA GLY A 88 127.69 -8.64 -20.47
C GLY A 88 127.26 -7.17 -20.70
N ASP A 89 126.58 -6.58 -19.70
CA ASP A 89 126.22 -5.15 -19.49
C ASP A 89 124.96 -4.57 -20.22
N PRO A 90 124.38 -3.42 -19.78
CA PRO A 90 123.17 -3.30 -18.95
C PRO A 90 121.89 -2.82 -19.71
N VAL A 91 120.72 -3.07 -19.09
CA VAL A 91 119.38 -2.63 -19.55
C VAL A 91 119.26 -1.11 -19.63
N ASN A 92 118.63 -0.61 -20.70
CA ASN A 92 118.37 0.81 -20.97
C ASN A 92 117.00 1.24 -20.40
N ILE A 93 116.92 2.40 -19.74
CA ILE A 93 115.74 2.93 -19.02
C ILE A 93 114.51 3.20 -19.93
N TYR A 94 114.70 3.30 -21.25
CA TYR A 94 113.63 3.61 -22.20
C TYR A 94 112.52 2.55 -22.29
N ASP A 95 112.80 1.28 -21.97
CA ASP A 95 111.83 0.18 -22.12
C ASP A 95 110.83 0.04 -20.95
N ILE A 96 110.90 0.94 -19.94
CA ILE A 96 110.11 0.86 -18.70
C ILE A 96 108.88 1.81 -18.69
N PHE A 97 108.83 2.85 -19.54
CA PHE A 97 107.88 3.96 -19.37
C PHE A 97 106.43 3.71 -19.80
N GLU A 98 106.18 3.12 -20.98
CA GLU A 98 104.80 3.00 -21.49
C GLU A 98 103.93 2.03 -20.67
N PRO A 99 104.36 0.80 -20.35
CA PRO A 99 103.55 -0.12 -19.55
C PRO A 99 103.28 0.38 -18.12
N ALA A 100 104.16 1.22 -17.57
CA ALA A 100 103.98 1.83 -16.25
C ALA A 100 102.96 2.98 -16.29
N ARG A 101 103.01 3.83 -17.33
CA ARG A 101 102.07 4.94 -17.53
C ARG A 101 100.65 4.44 -17.72
N GLU A 102 100.43 3.42 -18.55
CA GLU A 102 99.09 2.83 -18.78
C GLU A 102 98.45 2.33 -17.48
N LYS A 103 99.21 1.65 -16.62
CA LYS A 103 98.71 1.15 -15.33
C LYS A 103 98.31 2.27 -14.37
N ILE A 104 99.06 3.36 -14.34
CA ILE A 104 98.74 4.53 -13.50
C ILE A 104 97.49 5.24 -14.03
N THR A 105 97.38 5.43 -15.35
CA THR A 105 96.17 6.02 -15.96
C THR A 105 94.93 5.19 -15.65
N LEU A 106 94.98 3.88 -15.84
CA LEU A 106 93.86 2.99 -15.49
C LEU A 106 93.46 3.10 -14.02
N ALA A 107 94.42 3.12 -13.09
CA ALA A 107 94.14 3.25 -11.66
C ALA A 107 93.47 4.59 -11.31
N ILE A 108 93.91 5.69 -11.92
CA ILE A 108 93.29 7.02 -11.74
C ILE A 108 91.87 7.05 -12.32
N ASP A 109 91.67 6.48 -13.50
CA ASP A 109 90.36 6.45 -14.17
C ASP A 109 89.36 5.59 -13.38
N TYR A 110 89.78 4.43 -12.85
CA TYR A 110 88.96 3.62 -11.94
C TYR A 110 88.64 4.35 -10.63
N SER A 111 89.59 5.09 -10.05
CA SER A 111 89.35 5.87 -8.83
C SER A 111 88.34 6.99 -9.07
N LYS A 112 88.48 7.74 -10.17
CA LYS A 112 87.52 8.79 -10.55
C LYS A 112 86.14 8.22 -10.84
N LEU A 113 86.07 7.05 -11.48
CA LEU A 113 84.82 6.34 -11.71
C LEU A 113 84.14 5.99 -10.38
N TYR A 114 84.91 5.48 -9.40
CA TYR A 114 84.38 5.14 -8.07
C TYR A 114 83.80 6.37 -7.34
N ASP A 115 84.51 7.50 -7.34
CA ASP A 115 84.04 8.75 -6.74
C ASP A 115 82.76 9.28 -7.41
N VAL A 116 82.70 9.20 -8.74
CA VAL A 116 81.51 9.59 -9.52
C VAL A 116 80.34 8.65 -9.19
N THR A 117 80.56 7.34 -9.15
CA THR A 117 79.50 6.37 -8.80
C THR A 117 79.02 6.56 -7.37
N GLY A 118 79.90 6.77 -6.39
CA GLY A 118 79.51 7.04 -5.01
C GLY A 118 78.71 8.33 -4.86
N GLY A 119 79.05 9.38 -5.62
CA GLY A 119 78.27 10.62 -5.68
C GLY A 119 76.89 10.44 -6.32
N ILE A 120 76.77 9.58 -7.35
CA ILE A 120 75.49 9.23 -7.97
C ILE A 120 74.64 8.42 -6.99
N ASP A 121 75.21 7.43 -6.32
CA ASP A 121 74.52 6.57 -5.34
C ASP A 121 73.99 7.40 -4.16
N ALA A 122 74.78 8.33 -3.65
CA ALA A 122 74.36 9.24 -2.58
C ALA A 122 73.18 10.13 -3.02
N LYS A 123 73.23 10.71 -4.22
CA LYS A 123 72.13 11.51 -4.78
C LYS A 123 70.89 10.66 -5.05
N LEU A 124 71.07 9.44 -5.54
CA LEU A 124 69.97 8.51 -5.77
C LEU A 124 69.29 8.13 -4.45
N ALA A 125 70.08 7.83 -3.41
CA ALA A 125 69.56 7.55 -2.07
C ALA A 125 68.76 8.74 -1.50
N GLU A 126 69.27 9.97 -1.63
CA GLU A 126 68.56 11.18 -1.21
C GLU A 126 67.24 11.38 -1.97
N ILE A 127 67.25 11.16 -3.29
CA ILE A 127 66.06 11.25 -4.14
C ILE A 127 65.01 10.21 -3.71
N LEU A 128 65.43 8.96 -3.53
CA LEU A 128 64.54 7.87 -3.10
C LEU A 128 63.90 8.19 -1.73
N GLN A 129 64.71 8.65 -0.77
CA GLN A 129 64.20 9.05 0.55
C GLN A 129 63.17 10.19 0.44
N ARG A 130 63.42 11.19 -0.41
CA ARG A 130 62.46 12.29 -0.64
C ARG A 130 61.17 11.81 -1.31
N PHE A 131 61.26 10.85 -2.24
CA PHE A 131 60.08 10.25 -2.85
C PHE A 131 59.25 9.48 -1.84
N ASP A 132 59.87 8.68 -0.98
CA ASP A 132 59.18 7.93 0.07
C ASP A 132 58.44 8.87 1.04
N VAL A 133 59.11 9.95 1.49
CA VAL A 133 58.47 10.96 2.35
C VAL A 133 57.28 11.59 1.64
N ARG A 134 57.42 12.05 0.39
CA ARG A 134 56.32 12.67 -0.37
C ARG A 134 55.16 11.71 -0.61
N LEU A 135 55.44 10.44 -0.88
CA LEU A 135 54.41 9.42 -1.06
C LEU A 135 53.63 9.20 0.23
N SER A 136 54.32 9.16 1.37
CA SER A 136 53.69 9.04 2.70
C SER A 136 52.80 10.24 3.02
N GLU A 137 53.26 11.46 2.72
CA GLU A 137 52.48 12.70 2.91
C GLU A 137 51.26 12.75 1.99
N ALA A 138 51.39 12.35 0.72
CA ALA A 138 50.27 12.31 -0.22
C ALA A 138 49.18 11.32 0.27
N THR A 139 49.60 10.14 0.73
CA THR A 139 48.70 9.12 1.28
C THR A 139 48.00 9.63 2.54
N ALA A 140 48.72 10.33 3.43
CA ALA A 140 48.13 10.92 4.63
C ALA A 140 47.10 12.00 4.30
N ARG A 141 47.40 12.88 3.32
CA ARG A 141 46.46 13.91 2.86
C ARG A 141 45.17 13.30 2.30
N GLU A 142 45.29 12.27 1.47
CA GLU A 142 44.12 11.59 0.91
C GLU A 142 43.22 11.00 2.01
N LYS A 143 43.81 10.30 3.00
CA LYS A 143 43.08 9.77 4.15
C LYS A 143 42.35 10.86 4.94
N ILE A 144 43.00 12.01 5.15
CA ILE A 144 42.38 13.16 5.82
C ILE A 144 41.22 13.72 5.01
N THR A 145 41.39 13.89 3.69
CA THR A 145 40.33 14.37 2.80
C THR A 145 39.11 13.44 2.84
N GLN A 146 39.33 12.12 2.70
CA GLN A 146 38.26 11.14 2.79
C GLN A 146 37.54 11.21 4.15
N ALA A 147 38.27 11.28 5.27
CA ALA A 147 37.68 11.39 6.61
C ALA A 147 36.83 12.67 6.78
N VAL A 148 37.33 13.81 6.27
CA VAL A 148 36.58 15.08 6.30
C VAL A 148 35.31 14.99 5.47
N ASP A 149 35.37 14.39 4.28
CA ASP A 149 34.18 14.24 3.43
C ASP A 149 33.14 13.30 4.06
N TYR A 150 33.57 12.20 4.68
CA TYR A 150 32.67 11.34 5.47
C TYR A 150 32.02 12.08 6.63
N SER A 151 32.76 12.92 7.37
CA SER A 151 32.21 13.75 8.45
C SER A 151 31.12 14.71 7.94
N LYS A 152 31.38 15.41 6.83
CA LYS A 152 30.40 16.32 6.23
C LYS A 152 29.13 15.59 5.80
N LEU A 153 29.27 14.40 5.20
CA LEU A 153 28.14 13.57 4.81
C LEU A 153 27.32 13.13 6.04
N TYR A 154 27.98 12.79 7.14
CA TYR A 154 27.33 12.43 8.40
C TYR A 154 26.54 13.62 8.99
N ASP A 155 27.12 14.83 9.00
CA ASP A 155 26.45 16.04 9.49
C ASP A 155 25.22 16.39 8.61
N ILE A 156 25.32 16.20 7.29
CA ILE A 156 24.19 16.37 6.38
C ILE A 156 23.09 15.34 6.66
N ALA A 157 23.44 14.06 6.82
CA ALA A 157 22.49 13.00 7.09
C ALA A 157 21.72 13.24 8.40
N THR A 158 22.45 13.55 9.47
CA THR A 158 21.84 13.87 10.77
C THR A 158 20.95 15.12 10.71
N GLY A 159 21.33 16.15 9.94
CA GLY A 159 20.50 17.33 9.70
C GLY A 159 19.22 17.02 8.91
N ILE A 160 19.27 16.08 7.94
CA ILE A 160 18.10 15.61 7.20
C ILE A 160 17.17 14.83 8.12
N ASP A 161 17.70 13.92 8.93
CA ASP A 161 16.90 13.11 9.86
C ASP A 161 16.17 13.98 10.88
N ALA A 162 16.85 15.00 11.43
CA ALA A 162 16.23 15.97 12.34
C ALA A 162 15.07 16.72 11.66
N LYS A 163 15.27 17.23 10.43
CA LYS A 163 14.20 17.91 9.67
C LYS A 163 13.05 16.97 9.34
N LEU A 164 13.33 15.72 9.01
CA LEU A 164 12.30 14.72 8.72
C LEU A 164 11.46 14.43 9.96
N ALA A 165 12.10 14.32 11.14
CA ALA A 165 11.41 14.15 12.41
C ALA A 165 10.47 15.34 12.73
N GLU A 166 10.94 16.58 12.53
CA GLU A 166 10.11 17.77 12.71
C GLU A 166 8.90 17.80 11.76
N VAL A 167 9.09 17.42 10.50
CA VAL A 167 8.01 17.36 9.50
C VAL A 167 6.97 16.32 9.89
N SER A 168 7.41 15.12 10.30
CA SER A 168 6.51 14.05 10.76
C SER A 168 5.69 14.51 11.96
N GLN A 169 6.33 15.13 12.96
CA GLN A 169 5.63 15.65 14.13
C GLN A 169 4.58 16.70 13.77
N ARG A 170 4.91 17.62 12.85
CA ARG A 170 3.94 18.63 12.35
C ARG A 170 2.76 17.98 11.62
N PHE A 171 3.00 16.89 10.89
CA PHE A 171 1.95 16.16 10.20
C PHE A 171 1.00 15.49 11.19
N ASP A 172 1.55 14.82 12.20
CA ASP A 172 0.75 14.18 13.27
C ASP A 172 -0.12 15.20 14.02
N ILE A 173 0.45 16.37 14.36
CA ILE A 173 -0.31 17.46 14.98
C ILE A 173 -1.46 17.90 14.07
N LYS A 174 -1.20 18.19 12.80
CA LYS A 174 -2.26 18.61 11.86
C LYS A 174 -3.34 17.56 11.65
N LEU A 175 -2.97 16.28 11.62
CA LEU A 175 -3.92 15.18 11.51
C LEU A 175 -4.82 15.10 12.75
N SER A 176 -4.24 15.28 13.94
CA SER A 176 -5.00 15.32 15.20
C SER A 176 -5.96 16.51 15.24
N GLU A 177 -5.53 17.69 14.79
CA GLU A 177 -6.37 18.89 14.71
C GLU A 177 -7.51 18.71 13.71
N ALA A 178 -7.25 18.12 12.54
CA ALA A 178 -8.28 17.82 11.54
C ALA A 178 -9.33 16.86 12.10
N THR A 179 -8.90 15.81 12.78
CA THR A 179 -9.78 14.83 13.45
C THR A 179 -10.63 15.51 14.53
N ALA A 180 -10.04 16.40 15.32
CA ALA A 180 -10.78 17.16 16.34
C ALA A 180 -11.83 18.08 15.70
N ARG A 181 -11.47 18.82 14.64
CA ARG A 181 -12.40 19.70 13.90
C ARG A 181 -13.58 18.92 13.31
N GLU A 182 -13.35 17.74 12.78
CA GLU A 182 -14.42 16.88 12.26
C GLU A 182 -15.39 16.48 13.37
N LYS A 183 -14.89 16.01 14.52
CA LYS A 183 -15.72 15.67 15.69
C LYS A 183 -16.54 16.86 16.19
N PHE A 184 -15.96 18.05 16.24
CA PHE A 184 -16.68 19.28 16.61
C PHE A 184 -17.78 19.62 15.60
N THR A 185 -17.51 19.46 14.31
CA THR A 185 -18.49 19.71 13.24
C THR A 185 -19.67 18.75 13.37
N GLN A 186 -19.39 17.46 13.52
CA GLN A 186 -20.44 16.44 13.72
C GLN A 186 -21.29 16.74 14.97
N ALA A 187 -20.66 17.13 16.09
CA ALA A 187 -21.39 17.49 17.32
C ALA A 187 -22.31 18.71 17.14
N ILE A 188 -21.87 19.73 16.38
CA ILE A 188 -22.69 20.89 16.04
C ILE A 188 -23.86 20.49 15.15
N ASP A 189 -23.64 19.63 14.16
CA ASP A 189 -24.71 19.19 13.27
C ASP A 189 -25.75 18.34 14.02
N TYR A 190 -25.32 17.46 14.93
CA TYR A 190 -26.23 16.76 15.83
C TYR A 190 -27.03 17.71 16.72
N SER A 191 -26.40 18.74 17.30
CA SER A 191 -27.13 19.69 18.18
C SER A 191 -28.18 20.49 17.41
N LYS A 192 -27.86 20.93 16.18
CA LYS A 192 -28.83 21.56 15.27
C LYS A 192 -29.99 20.61 14.96
N LEU A 193 -29.71 19.35 14.65
CA LEU A 193 -30.75 18.35 14.39
C LEU A 193 -31.68 18.16 15.60
N TYR A 194 -31.13 18.09 16.81
CA TYR A 194 -31.92 18.01 18.04
C TYR A 194 -32.81 19.24 18.23
N SER A 195 -32.29 20.45 17.98
CA SER A 195 -33.09 21.68 18.08
C SER A 195 -34.25 21.71 17.08
N VAL A 196 -33.99 21.37 15.82
CA VAL A 196 -35.02 21.31 14.76
C VAL A 196 -36.06 20.25 15.08
N THR A 197 -35.64 19.09 15.58
CA THR A 197 -36.56 18.02 16.00
C THR A 197 -37.44 18.48 17.17
N GLY A 198 -36.86 19.22 18.13
CA GLY A 198 -37.60 19.85 19.22
C GLY A 198 -38.68 20.82 18.71
N ASP A 199 -38.30 21.75 17.82
CA ASP A 199 -39.23 22.71 17.24
C ASP A 199 -40.36 22.04 16.46
N ILE A 200 -40.05 20.98 15.70
CA ILE A 200 -41.04 20.17 14.97
C ILE A 200 -42.02 19.52 15.95
N ASN A 201 -41.53 18.93 17.03
CA ASN A 201 -42.37 18.26 18.02
C ASN A 201 -43.32 19.24 18.73
N VAL A 202 -42.85 20.46 19.04
CA VAL A 202 -43.69 21.52 19.62
C VAL A 202 -44.79 21.92 18.62
N LYS A 203 -44.44 22.21 17.37
CA LYS A 203 -45.43 22.55 16.32
C LYS A 203 -46.44 21.44 16.08
N LEU A 204 -46.00 20.18 16.06
CA LEU A 204 -46.89 19.04 15.90
C LEU A 204 -47.87 18.93 17.07
N SER A 205 -47.39 19.13 18.30
CA SER A 205 -48.24 19.13 19.51
C SER A 205 -49.30 20.24 19.45
N GLU A 206 -48.93 21.46 19.04
CA GLU A 206 -49.88 22.56 18.86
C GLU A 206 -50.95 22.26 17.79
N ILE A 207 -50.54 21.64 16.67
CA ILE A 207 -51.47 21.25 15.60
C ILE A 207 -52.45 20.20 16.10
N LEU A 208 -51.97 19.17 16.80
CA LEU A 208 -52.81 18.11 17.37
C LEU A 208 -53.84 18.69 18.35
N GLN A 209 -53.42 19.57 19.25
CA GLN A 209 -54.31 20.24 20.19
C GLN A 209 -55.40 21.06 19.47
N ARG A 210 -55.06 21.78 18.40
CA ARG A 210 -56.04 22.53 17.59
C ARG A 210 -57.04 21.61 16.89
N PHE A 211 -56.59 20.45 16.41
CA PHE A 211 -57.48 19.45 15.81
C PHE A 211 -58.46 18.88 16.84
N ASP A 212 -57.98 18.53 18.04
CA ASP A 212 -58.82 18.01 19.10
C ASP A 212 -59.92 19.00 19.51
N VAL A 213 -59.56 20.27 19.66
CA VAL A 213 -60.54 21.34 19.97
C VAL A 213 -61.59 21.45 18.87
N LYS A 214 -61.18 21.51 17.60
CA LYS A 214 -62.12 21.60 16.47
C LYS A 214 -63.03 20.38 16.37
N LEU A 215 -62.50 19.19 16.62
CA LEU A 215 -63.28 17.95 16.56
C LEU A 215 -64.34 17.92 17.68
N SER A 216 -63.98 18.42 18.87
CA SER A 216 -64.92 18.60 19.98
C SER A 216 -66.02 19.62 19.65
N GLU A 217 -65.65 20.77 19.08
CA GLU A 217 -66.62 21.79 18.64
C GLU A 217 -67.61 21.24 17.61
N VAL A 218 -67.12 20.54 16.58
CA VAL A 218 -67.97 19.92 15.55
C VAL A 218 -68.91 18.88 16.16
N LYS A 219 -68.41 18.06 17.09
CA LYS A 219 -69.22 17.06 17.79
C LYS A 219 -70.35 17.73 18.57
N SER A 220 -70.04 18.77 19.36
CA SER A 220 -71.03 19.52 20.13
C SER A 220 -72.11 20.14 19.21
N GLN A 221 -71.70 20.76 18.10
CA GLN A 221 -72.66 21.34 17.15
C GLN A 221 -73.59 20.29 16.53
N LEU A 222 -73.08 19.08 16.28
CA LEU A 222 -73.87 17.99 15.73
C LEU A 222 -74.87 17.46 16.77
N GLU A 223 -74.44 17.30 18.02
CA GLU A 223 -75.31 16.90 19.15
C GLU A 223 -76.44 17.92 19.35
N ASP A 224 -76.13 19.22 19.35
CA ASP A 224 -77.12 20.29 19.48
C ASP A 224 -78.16 20.26 18.34
N LYS A 225 -77.71 20.07 17.10
CA LYS A 225 -78.61 19.96 15.93
C LYS A 225 -79.50 18.72 16.02
N LEU A 226 -78.95 17.59 16.46
CA LEU A 226 -79.71 16.36 16.64
C LEU A 226 -80.82 16.55 17.69
N TYR A 227 -80.49 17.23 18.79
CA TYR A 227 -81.45 17.56 19.83
C TYR A 227 -82.58 18.46 19.32
N GLN A 228 -82.25 19.50 18.54
CA GLN A 228 -83.26 20.37 17.91
C GLN A 228 -84.19 19.60 16.96
N ILE A 229 -83.68 18.62 16.21
CA ILE A 229 -84.52 17.78 15.32
C ILE A 229 -85.46 16.90 16.15
N TYR A 230 -84.96 16.31 17.24
CA TYR A 230 -85.75 15.46 18.13
C TYR A 230 -86.95 16.22 18.72
N GLU A 231 -86.71 17.42 19.27
CA GLU A 231 -87.76 18.30 19.82
C GLU A 231 -88.86 18.60 18.77
N ARG A 232 -88.46 18.97 17.55
CA ARG A 232 -89.42 19.27 16.46
C ARG A 232 -90.27 18.07 16.05
N LEU A 233 -89.73 16.85 16.11
CA LEU A 233 -90.48 15.64 15.78
C LEU A 233 -91.50 15.30 16.87
N CYS A 234 -91.19 15.57 18.13
CA CYS A 234 -92.11 15.37 19.25
C CYS A 234 -93.32 16.33 19.18
N ASP A 235 -93.10 17.60 18.83
CA ASP A 235 -94.17 18.61 18.79
C ASP A 235 -95.21 18.41 17.67
N VAL A 236 -94.84 17.79 16.55
CA VAL A 236 -95.71 17.70 15.36
C VAL A 236 -96.67 16.48 15.39
N LEU A 237 -96.55 15.58 16.38
CA LEU A 237 -97.35 14.35 16.49
C LEU A 237 -98.70 14.49 17.22
N LEU A 238 -99.27 15.70 17.32
CA LEU A 238 -100.66 15.96 17.77
C LEU A 238 -101.67 15.92 16.60
N VAL A 239 -101.56 14.95 15.69
CA VAL A 239 -102.52 14.77 14.58
C VAL A 239 -103.35 13.50 14.81
N ASP A 240 -104.11 13.48 15.90
CA ASP A 240 -105.19 12.49 16.12
C ASP A 240 -106.51 13.09 15.61
N THR A 241 -106.57 13.39 14.31
CA THR A 241 -107.74 13.98 13.63
C THR A 241 -108.99 13.09 13.72
N LEU A 242 -108.80 11.77 13.88
CA LEU A 242 -109.88 10.78 13.94
C LEU A 242 -110.65 10.76 15.28
N LYS A 243 -110.07 11.24 16.39
CA LYS A 243 -110.78 11.32 17.68
C LYS A 243 -111.82 12.45 17.77
N THR A 244 -111.93 13.32 16.77
CA THR A 244 -112.75 14.54 16.84
C THR A 244 -114.02 14.53 15.99
N GLU A 245 -114.28 13.48 15.21
CA GLU A 245 -115.46 13.38 14.34
C GLU A 245 -116.59 12.55 15.00
N ARG A 246 -117.85 12.99 14.80
CA ARG A 246 -119.07 12.38 15.35
C ARG A 246 -120.10 12.15 14.25
N THR A 247 -120.97 11.17 14.42
CA THR A 247 -122.08 10.89 13.48
C THR A 247 -123.41 10.89 14.23
N THR A 248 -124.42 11.56 13.68
CA THR A 248 -125.81 11.48 14.16
C THR A 248 -126.74 11.01 13.05
N SER A 249 -127.80 10.29 13.40
CA SER A 249 -128.79 9.77 12.45
C SER A 249 -130.17 9.64 13.10
N GLY A 250 -131.23 9.61 12.28
CA GLY A 250 -132.59 9.45 12.75
C GLY A 250 -133.59 9.14 11.63
N ILE A 251 -134.79 8.71 12.02
CA ILE A 251 -135.93 8.47 11.13
C ILE A 251 -137.11 9.31 11.61
N LYS A 252 -137.77 10.00 10.69
CA LYS A 252 -139.04 10.69 10.89
C LYS A 252 -140.14 9.88 10.22
N ILE A 253 -141.19 9.58 10.98
CA ILE A 253 -142.25 8.67 10.56
C ILE A 253 -143.51 9.49 10.27
N ALA A 254 -144.19 9.17 9.17
CA ALA A 254 -145.48 9.75 8.77
C ALA A 254 -145.50 11.29 8.84
N VAL A 255 -144.52 11.93 8.19
CA VAL A 255 -144.42 13.39 8.19
C VAL A 255 -145.54 14.01 7.35
N ALA A 256 -145.90 15.26 7.69
CA ALA A 256 -146.77 16.08 6.87
C ALA A 256 -146.15 16.34 5.49
N THR A 257 -146.96 16.73 4.50
CA THR A 257 -146.51 16.98 3.12
C THR A 257 -145.48 18.11 3.03
N GLN A 258 -145.49 19.05 3.99
CA GLN A 258 -144.49 20.11 4.12
C GLN A 258 -144.14 20.32 5.61
N GLY A 259 -142.87 20.60 5.89
CA GLY A 259 -142.40 20.84 7.25
C GLY A 259 -140.89 21.02 7.34
N TYR A 260 -140.41 21.27 8.55
CA TYR A 260 -138.98 21.34 8.86
C TYR A 260 -138.72 20.92 10.30
N GLU A 261 -137.48 20.50 10.58
CA GLU A 261 -137.02 20.15 11.92
C GLU A 261 -135.51 20.36 12.09
N TYR A 262 -135.09 20.79 13.28
CA TYR A 262 -133.67 20.84 13.64
C TYR A 262 -133.19 19.44 14.05
N ILE A 263 -132.20 18.91 13.34
CA ILE A 263 -131.72 17.54 13.51
C ILE A 263 -130.37 17.44 14.24
N LEU A 264 -129.65 18.56 14.37
CA LEU A 264 -128.38 18.63 15.08
C LEU A 264 -128.15 20.06 15.59
N GLN A 265 -127.90 20.20 16.89
CA GLN A 265 -127.55 21.46 17.55
C GLN A 265 -126.08 21.42 17.98
N PRO A 266 -125.25 22.41 17.63
CA PRO A 266 -123.88 22.48 18.16
C PRO A 266 -123.88 22.80 19.65
N THR A 267 -122.81 22.40 20.34
CA THR A 267 -122.48 22.91 21.66
C THR A 267 -122.33 24.45 21.61
N PRO A 268 -122.85 25.22 22.59
CA PRO A 268 -122.73 26.68 22.59
C PRO A 268 -121.29 27.18 22.36
N GLY A 269 -121.12 28.13 21.44
CA GLY A 269 -119.83 28.69 20.99
C GLY A 269 -119.08 27.83 19.95
N ARG A 270 -119.68 26.73 19.45
CA ARG A 270 -119.04 25.86 18.44
C ARG A 270 -119.71 25.97 17.08
N ARG A 271 -118.97 25.56 16.05
CA ARG A 271 -119.43 25.46 14.65
C ARG A 271 -119.50 24.01 14.23
N ILE A 272 -120.47 23.69 13.38
CA ILE A 272 -120.57 22.36 12.76
C ILE A 272 -119.81 22.38 11.43
N SER A 273 -118.77 21.57 11.34
CA SER A 273 -117.99 21.29 10.14
C SER A 273 -118.38 19.91 9.62
N THR A 274 -119.17 19.84 8.55
CA THR A 274 -119.70 18.56 8.03
C THR A 274 -118.59 17.73 7.35
N ARG A 275 -118.78 16.41 7.32
CA ARG A 275 -117.91 15.43 6.65
C ARG A 275 -118.68 14.60 5.64
N SER A 276 -119.91 14.24 5.97
CA SER A 276 -120.79 13.51 5.08
C SER A 276 -122.25 13.65 5.46
N TRP A 277 -123.14 13.33 4.53
CA TRP A 277 -124.57 13.30 4.72
C TRP A 277 -125.22 12.18 3.91
N LEU A 278 -126.42 11.78 4.34
CA LEU A 278 -127.26 10.78 3.70
C LEU A 278 -128.73 11.13 3.95
N LEU A 279 -129.56 11.03 2.91
CA LEU A 279 -131.01 11.23 2.95
C LEU A 279 -131.73 10.11 2.18
N HIS A 280 -132.82 9.61 2.74
CA HIS A 280 -133.68 8.59 2.12
C HIS A 280 -135.14 8.86 2.51
N SER A 281 -136.08 8.67 1.59
CA SER A 281 -137.51 8.72 1.87
C SER A 281 -138.28 7.72 1.01
N ASP A 282 -139.42 7.24 1.50
CA ASP A 282 -140.39 6.44 0.74
C ASP A 282 -141.39 7.31 -0.05
N SER A 283 -141.22 8.64 -0.03
CA SER A 283 -142.08 9.56 -0.76
C SER A 283 -141.92 9.45 -2.28
N THR A 284 -143.02 9.52 -3.02
CA THR A 284 -143.03 9.51 -4.49
C THR A 284 -143.05 10.90 -5.13
N SER A 285 -143.08 11.96 -4.31
CA SER A 285 -143.12 13.36 -4.76
C SER A 285 -142.38 14.27 -3.78
N GLY A 286 -142.10 15.50 -4.21
CA GLY A 286 -141.47 16.51 -3.36
C GLY A 286 -139.96 16.44 -3.25
N ILE A 287 -139.42 17.21 -2.31
CA ILE A 287 -138.00 17.39 -2.07
C ILE A 287 -137.71 17.50 -0.58
N ILE A 288 -136.58 16.93 -0.17
CA ILE A 288 -136.04 17.03 1.18
C ILE A 288 -134.67 17.70 1.09
N LYS A 289 -134.41 18.70 1.93
CA LYS A 289 -133.16 19.45 1.98
C LYS A 289 -132.59 19.41 3.39
N MET A 290 -131.30 19.14 3.50
CA MET A 290 -130.53 19.35 4.71
C MET A 290 -129.69 20.61 4.53
N ARG A 291 -129.80 21.59 5.42
CA ARG A 291 -129.12 22.89 5.28
C ARG A 291 -128.81 23.55 6.62
N PHE A 292 -127.92 24.51 6.56
CA PHE A 292 -127.70 25.49 7.61
C PHE A 292 -128.68 26.67 7.44
N PRO A 293 -129.51 26.99 8.46
CA PRO A 293 -130.65 27.88 8.31
C PRO A 293 -130.30 29.36 8.17
N HIS A 294 -129.28 29.83 8.89
CA HIS A 294 -128.81 31.22 8.93
C HIS A 294 -127.85 31.54 7.78
N SER A 295 -126.89 30.66 7.52
CA SER A 295 -125.94 30.82 6.41
C SER A 295 -126.53 30.43 5.05
N GLY A 296 -127.67 29.74 5.05
CA GLY A 296 -128.36 29.29 3.83
C GLY A 296 -127.64 28.17 3.07
N LYS A 297 -126.51 27.67 3.58
CA LYS A 297 -125.70 26.66 2.91
C LYS A 297 -126.40 25.31 2.90
N ILE A 298 -126.59 24.73 1.72
CA ILE A 298 -127.23 23.43 1.54
C ILE A 298 -126.17 22.33 1.71
N LEU A 299 -126.43 21.39 2.61
CA LEU A 299 -125.57 20.23 2.86
C LEU A 299 -125.87 19.11 1.87
N GLY A 300 -127.16 18.87 1.63
CA GLY A 300 -127.65 17.83 0.76
C GLY A 300 -129.11 17.99 0.42
N ALA A 301 -129.55 17.35 -0.66
CA ALA A 301 -130.95 17.31 -1.04
C ALA A 301 -131.31 15.95 -1.66
N LEU A 302 -132.55 15.53 -1.42
CA LEU A 302 -133.17 14.35 -2.03
C LEU A 302 -134.41 14.80 -2.81
N PHE A 303 -134.40 14.59 -4.12
CA PHE A 303 -135.54 14.86 -5.00
C PHE A 303 -136.38 13.59 -5.12
N CYS A 304 -137.34 13.40 -4.20
CA CYS A 304 -138.12 12.17 -4.05
C CYS A 304 -138.84 11.72 -5.33
N SER A 305 -139.27 12.66 -6.19
CA SER A 305 -139.89 12.36 -7.49
C SER A 305 -138.95 11.72 -8.53
N LYS A 306 -137.64 11.75 -8.30
CA LYS A 306 -136.61 11.23 -9.21
C LYS A 306 -135.73 10.16 -8.55
N GLN A 307 -135.51 10.27 -7.26
CA GLN A 307 -134.60 9.45 -6.48
C GLN A 307 -135.28 9.14 -5.14
N GLY A 308 -135.56 7.86 -4.87
CA GLY A 308 -136.08 7.44 -3.57
C GLY A 308 -135.00 7.49 -2.48
N PHE A 309 -133.72 7.29 -2.86
CA PHE A 309 -132.58 7.37 -1.95
C PHE A 309 -131.37 8.00 -2.64
N VAL A 310 -130.46 8.56 -1.84
CA VAL A 310 -129.12 8.97 -2.30
C VAL A 310 -128.07 8.15 -1.55
N MET A 311 -126.91 7.90 -2.15
CA MET A 311 -125.79 7.26 -1.47
C MET A 311 -125.17 8.20 -0.42
N HIS A 312 -124.33 7.64 0.47
CA HIS A 312 -123.59 8.42 1.45
C HIS A 312 -122.59 9.36 0.76
N ASN A 313 -122.82 10.67 0.83
CA ASN A 313 -122.01 11.67 0.13
C ASN A 313 -121.07 12.38 1.10
N ALA A 314 -119.82 12.57 0.69
CA ALA A 314 -118.90 13.44 1.40
C ALA A 314 -119.29 14.92 1.19
N CYS A 315 -119.26 15.71 2.25
CA CYS A 315 -119.40 17.16 2.19
C CYS A 315 -118.47 17.80 3.21
N ASN A 316 -117.81 18.90 2.86
CA ASN A 316 -117.02 19.70 3.79
C ASN A 316 -117.56 21.12 3.81
N ILE A 317 -118.72 21.27 4.46
CA ILE A 317 -119.43 22.55 4.56
C ILE A 317 -119.53 22.92 6.03
N THR A 318 -119.03 24.11 6.37
CA THR A 318 -119.02 24.64 7.74
C THR A 318 -120.10 25.71 7.92
N GLY A 319 -120.93 25.56 8.94
CA GLY A 319 -121.93 26.54 9.36
C GLY A 319 -121.31 27.72 10.12
N TYR A 320 -122.14 28.71 10.45
CA TYR A 320 -121.78 29.73 11.43
C TYR A 320 -121.76 29.17 12.85
N GLU A 321 -121.29 29.98 13.79
CA GLU A 321 -121.27 29.66 15.22
C GLU A 321 -122.69 29.52 15.74
N ASP A 322 -122.92 28.51 16.58
CA ASP A 322 -124.22 28.16 17.16
C ASP A 322 -125.32 27.83 16.14
N GLU A 323 -124.94 27.58 14.88
CA GLU A 323 -125.87 27.31 13.81
C GLU A 323 -126.26 25.82 13.77
N PRO A 324 -127.56 25.48 13.93
CA PRO A 324 -128.01 24.10 13.85
C PRO A 324 -128.11 23.60 12.41
N VAL A 325 -128.18 22.29 12.24
CA VAL A 325 -128.56 21.68 10.95
C VAL A 325 -130.07 21.51 10.91
N LEU A 326 -130.69 22.06 9.87
CA LEU A 326 -132.11 21.98 9.57
C LEU A 326 -132.37 20.93 8.49
N LEU A 327 -133.35 20.07 8.73
CA LEU A 327 -133.96 19.19 7.73
C LEU A 327 -135.31 19.79 7.33
N GLU A 328 -135.50 20.12 6.06
CA GLU A 328 -136.69 20.78 5.52
C GLU A 328 -137.26 19.96 4.36
N TRP A 329 -138.58 19.82 4.27
CA TRP A 329 -139.24 19.08 3.20
C TRP A 329 -140.48 19.79 2.69
N SER A 330 -140.77 19.63 1.40
CA SER A 330 -141.90 20.24 0.72
C SER A 330 -142.48 19.31 -0.34
N ASP A 331 -143.80 19.36 -0.49
CA ASP A 331 -144.58 18.62 -1.49
C ASP A 331 -144.38 17.10 -1.45
N LEU A 332 -144.11 16.54 -0.26
CA LEU A 332 -144.04 15.09 -0.08
C LEU A 332 -145.42 14.44 -0.22
N ALA A 333 -145.44 13.19 -0.65
CA ALA A 333 -146.64 12.35 -0.57
C ALA A 333 -147.14 12.25 0.90
N PRO A 334 -148.45 12.16 1.14
CA PRO A 334 -148.98 12.06 2.51
C PRO A 334 -148.39 10.87 3.28
N ASN A 335 -148.06 11.09 4.56
CA ASN A 335 -147.53 10.09 5.48
C ASN A 335 -146.18 9.45 5.06
N SER A 336 -145.34 10.17 4.31
CA SER A 336 -143.98 9.69 3.99
C SER A 336 -143.06 9.65 5.21
N ASN A 337 -142.03 8.83 5.14
CA ASN A 337 -140.98 8.68 6.13
C ASN A 337 -139.67 9.29 5.60
N ILE A 338 -138.83 9.83 6.49
CA ILE A 338 -137.54 10.44 6.14
C ILE A 338 -136.44 9.87 7.03
N PHE A 339 -135.42 9.25 6.45
CA PHE A 339 -134.18 8.90 7.13
C PHE A 339 -133.09 9.90 6.81
N TYR A 340 -132.32 10.29 7.83
CA TYR A 340 -131.15 11.14 7.68
C TYR A 340 -129.97 10.60 8.50
N GLN A 341 -128.76 10.86 8.00
CA GLN A 341 -127.52 10.66 8.72
C GLN A 341 -126.51 11.73 8.31
N ILE A 342 -125.72 12.21 9.27
CA ILE A 342 -124.70 13.25 9.07
C ILE A 342 -123.48 12.96 9.96
N THR A 343 -122.30 13.00 9.35
CA THR A 343 -121.01 12.97 10.06
C THR A 343 -120.43 14.38 10.06
N PHE A 344 -119.93 14.81 11.21
CA PHE A 344 -119.46 16.17 11.44
C PHE A 344 -118.35 16.22 12.50
N LYS A 345 -117.68 17.36 12.53
CA LYS A 345 -116.76 17.77 13.59
C LYS A 345 -117.28 19.06 14.19
N GLU A 346 -117.30 19.15 15.52
CA GLU A 346 -117.51 20.43 16.21
C GLU A 346 -116.16 21.14 16.32
N GLU A 347 -116.10 22.38 15.85
CA GLU A 347 -114.91 23.23 15.86
C GLU A 347 -115.15 24.48 16.70
#